data_AF-A0A356IHY1-F1
#
_entry.id   AF-A0A356IHY1-F1
#
_cell.length_a   1.000
_cell.length_b   1.000
_cell.length_c   1.000
_cell.angle_alpha   90.00
_cell.angle_beta   90.00
_cell.angle_gamma   90.00
#
_symmetry.space_group_name_H-M   'P 1'
#
loop_
_entity.id
_entity.type
_entity.pdbx_description
1 polymer ?
#
loop_
_entity_poly.entity_id
_entity_poly.type
_entity_poly.pdbx_seq_one_letter_code
_entity_poly.pdbx_strand_id
1 'polypeptide(L)'
;MESNTTFSVQFTGEFLDHVDPQQAIEAFAALAKISVAQAGALLGQPRCLKKQLTEARADTYLKKLEAIGLQVVMQPEQQAQPSLASLSLEPIDDRYAQPGIDSGDSQQTPVDAAAAGAITCPKCGHQQNSSVQCESCGVYLHKVKATAEQDAGDKAVVGAAGKSSAAGDDTTWEEPQDPKPVAIVAAAAVALVSAYLWKLIAVVTEYEVGIVAWAIGGAIGFTAIALGSVGIRTGVLCGVLALCSIVGGKYLVQQAFMNEFVSEIQAAFTEEGLADAYSEQMESARYFADYVQTDAEMREFMVEYGYTEATDSDSVTDEELRFFKEQEAPYLVEYANNPVSVDDFTQMQGAELVQQFAGFSTWDAVKESLGPIDFLFFFLGVGTAFRLGSTGRAG
;
A
#
# COMPACT_ATOMS: atom_id res chain seq x y z
N MET A 1 -3.26 -11.59 -21.78
CA MET A 1 -2.38 -11.51 -20.60
C MET A 1 -1.47 -10.33 -20.87
N GLU A 2 -1.90 -9.14 -20.47
CA GLU A 2 -1.11 -7.91 -20.59
C GLU A 2 0.06 -8.00 -19.62
N SER A 3 1.28 -7.96 -20.13
CA SER A 3 2.48 -7.82 -19.31
C SER A 3 2.47 -6.43 -18.70
N ASN A 4 2.19 -6.35 -17.41
CA ASN A 4 2.18 -5.11 -16.63
C ASN A 4 3.65 -4.69 -16.36
N THR A 5 4.36 -4.30 -17.43
CA THR A 5 5.75 -3.87 -17.40
C THR A 5 5.79 -2.45 -16.88
N THR A 6 6.37 -2.25 -15.69
CA THR A 6 6.61 -0.92 -15.16
C THR A 6 8.02 -0.46 -15.51
N PHE A 7 8.22 0.85 -15.59
CA PHE A 7 9.49 1.48 -15.94
C PHE A 7 9.97 2.39 -14.81
N SER A 8 11.29 2.60 -14.76
CA SER A 8 11.93 3.55 -13.85
C SER A 8 12.80 4.52 -14.64
N VAL A 9 12.79 5.79 -14.23
CA VAL A 9 13.63 6.84 -14.81
C VAL A 9 14.81 7.09 -13.87
N GLN A 10 16.02 6.94 -14.40
CA GLN A 10 17.26 7.08 -13.66
C GLN A 10 18.10 8.23 -14.19
N PHE A 11 18.56 9.07 -13.28
CA PHE A 11 19.58 10.06 -13.56
C PHE A 11 20.95 9.38 -13.62
N THR A 12 21.71 9.62 -14.69
CA THR A 12 23.00 8.96 -14.94
C THR A 12 24.14 9.53 -14.10
N GLY A 13 23.92 10.66 -13.42
CA GLY A 13 24.98 11.40 -12.71
C GLY A 13 25.60 12.52 -13.55
N GLU A 14 25.18 12.67 -14.80
CA GLU A 14 25.72 13.63 -15.76
C GLU A 14 24.62 14.58 -16.26
N PHE A 15 25.03 15.77 -16.68
CA PHE A 15 24.14 16.79 -17.25
C PHE A 15 24.37 16.87 -18.76
N LEU A 16 23.35 17.27 -19.51
CA LEU A 16 23.49 17.42 -20.96
C LEU A 16 24.50 18.54 -21.29
N ASP A 17 25.38 18.28 -22.26
CA ASP A 17 26.54 19.12 -22.60
C ASP A 17 26.24 20.59 -22.92
N HIS A 18 24.98 20.92 -23.20
CA HIS A 18 24.52 22.25 -23.60
C HIS A 18 23.90 23.08 -22.45
N VAL A 19 23.81 22.52 -21.24
CA VAL A 19 23.20 23.19 -20.07
C VAL A 19 24.21 23.29 -18.92
N ASP A 20 24.29 24.46 -18.29
CA ASP A 20 25.12 24.64 -17.09
C ASP A 20 24.57 23.80 -15.93
N PRO A 21 25.37 22.96 -15.26
CA PRO A 21 24.92 22.10 -14.17
C PRO A 21 24.19 22.86 -13.04
N GLN A 22 24.60 24.09 -12.76
CA GLN A 22 23.94 24.91 -11.73
C GLN A 22 22.54 25.35 -12.15
N GLN A 23 22.36 25.70 -13.43
CA GLN A 23 21.06 26.01 -14.02
C GLN A 23 20.13 24.79 -14.06
N ALA A 24 20.65 23.61 -14.38
CA ALA A 24 19.90 22.36 -14.36
C ALA A 24 19.43 21.98 -12.94
N ILE A 25 20.27 22.19 -11.93
CA ILE A 25 19.91 21.97 -10.51
C ILE A 25 18.81 22.93 -10.05
N GLU A 26 18.86 24.20 -10.45
CA GLU A 26 17.82 25.19 -10.13
C GLU A 26 16.48 24.87 -10.82
N ALA A 27 16.53 24.47 -12.10
CA ALA A 27 15.35 24.05 -12.85
C ALA A 27 14.74 22.77 -12.26
N PHE A 28 15.57 21.79 -11.86
CA PHE A 28 15.11 20.60 -11.16
C PHE A 28 14.51 20.93 -9.79
N ALA A 29 15.12 21.85 -9.03
CA ALA A 29 14.60 22.29 -7.75
C ALA A 29 13.21 22.93 -7.88
N ALA A 30 13.00 23.75 -8.92
CA ALA A 30 11.70 24.33 -9.24
C ALA A 30 10.67 23.27 -9.66
N LEU A 31 11.06 22.34 -10.53
CA LEU A 31 10.19 21.26 -11.01
C LEU A 31 9.77 20.30 -9.89
N ALA A 32 10.72 19.90 -9.04
CA ALA A 32 10.49 18.99 -7.91
C ALA A 32 9.99 19.71 -6.65
N LYS A 33 9.83 21.04 -6.68
CA LYS A 33 9.39 21.87 -5.55
C LYS A 33 10.23 21.67 -4.27
N ILE A 34 11.55 21.53 -4.42
CA ILE A 34 12.52 21.36 -3.32
C ILE A 34 13.53 22.51 -3.29
N SER A 35 14.33 22.61 -2.22
CA SER A 35 15.40 23.62 -2.16
C SER A 35 16.55 23.27 -3.11
N VAL A 36 17.24 24.29 -3.65
CA VAL A 36 18.41 24.13 -4.53
C VAL A 36 19.51 23.29 -3.86
N ALA A 37 19.71 23.44 -2.55
CA ALA A 37 20.65 22.63 -1.78
C ALA A 37 20.27 21.14 -1.73
N GLN A 38 18.97 20.83 -1.61
CA GLN A 38 18.47 19.45 -1.67
C GLN A 38 18.55 18.89 -3.09
N ALA A 39 18.21 19.68 -4.11
CA ALA A 39 18.34 19.30 -5.51
C ALA A 39 19.79 18.94 -5.87
N GLY A 40 20.76 19.78 -5.49
CA GLY A 40 22.18 19.50 -5.70
C GLY A 40 22.66 18.25 -4.95
N ALA A 41 22.18 18.02 -3.73
CA ALA A 41 22.47 16.79 -2.99
C ALA A 41 21.84 15.54 -3.64
N LEU A 42 20.66 15.68 -4.27
CA LEU A 42 20.01 14.58 -4.98
C LEU A 42 20.71 14.28 -6.31
N LEU A 43 21.10 15.29 -7.08
CA LEU A 43 21.74 15.17 -8.39
C LEU A 43 23.27 15.04 -8.32
N GLY A 44 23.85 14.97 -7.12
CA GLY A 44 25.30 14.76 -6.95
C GLY A 44 25.79 13.34 -7.25
N GLN A 45 24.87 12.40 -7.51
CA GLN A 45 25.20 11.00 -7.81
C GLN A 45 24.12 10.35 -8.70
N PRO A 46 24.49 9.31 -9.48
CA PRO A 46 23.53 8.55 -10.27
C PRO A 46 22.45 7.95 -9.37
N ARG A 47 21.18 8.11 -9.73
CA ARG A 47 20.07 7.59 -8.92
C ARG A 47 18.78 7.46 -9.70
N CYS A 48 17.92 6.58 -9.20
CA CYS A 48 16.54 6.54 -9.65
C CYS A 48 15.76 7.76 -9.13
N LEU A 49 15.12 8.48 -10.05
CA LEU A 49 14.30 9.65 -9.75
C LEU A 49 12.83 9.27 -9.58
N LYS A 50 12.33 8.35 -10.41
CA LYS A 50 10.93 7.88 -10.37
C LYS A 50 10.83 6.41 -10.79
N LYS A 51 9.95 5.64 -10.13
CA LYS A 51 9.72 4.21 -10.37
C LYS A 51 8.24 3.94 -10.65
N GLN A 52 7.92 2.71 -11.05
CA GLN A 52 6.55 2.23 -11.26
C GLN A 52 5.75 3.08 -12.24
N LEU A 53 6.42 3.58 -13.27
CA LEU A 53 5.77 4.34 -14.34
C LEU A 53 5.27 3.39 -15.41
N THR A 54 4.12 3.70 -16.00
CA THR A 54 3.75 3.17 -17.32
C THR A 54 4.70 3.76 -18.35
N GLU A 55 4.88 3.10 -19.48
CA GLU A 55 5.80 3.53 -20.53
C GLU A 55 5.53 4.97 -20.99
N ALA A 56 4.27 5.30 -21.30
CA ALA A 56 3.85 6.65 -21.68
C ALA A 56 4.19 7.73 -20.62
N ARG A 57 4.05 7.38 -19.33
CA ARG A 57 4.41 8.29 -18.23
C ARG A 57 5.91 8.41 -18.05
N ALA A 58 6.67 7.33 -18.28
CA ALA A 58 8.12 7.33 -18.21
C ALA A 58 8.73 8.19 -19.32
N ASP A 59 8.20 8.11 -20.55
CA ASP A 59 8.62 8.94 -21.68
C ASP A 59 8.33 10.44 -21.43
N THR A 60 7.13 10.76 -20.93
CA THR A 60 6.78 12.13 -20.53
C THR A 60 7.72 12.67 -19.45
N TYR A 61 8.09 11.83 -18.49
CA TYR A 61 9.03 12.20 -17.42
C TYR A 61 10.45 12.40 -17.97
N LEU A 62 10.88 11.56 -18.91
CA LEU A 62 12.18 11.63 -19.56
C LEU A 62 12.32 12.94 -20.33
N LYS A 63 11.37 13.25 -21.22
CA LYS A 63 11.33 14.51 -21.99
C LYS A 63 11.39 15.75 -21.09
N LYS A 64 10.63 15.76 -19.99
CA LYS A 64 10.64 16.88 -19.03
C LYS A 64 11.97 17.05 -18.30
N LEU A 65 12.64 15.95 -17.96
CA LEU A 65 13.93 15.96 -17.26
C LEU A 65 15.09 16.30 -18.19
N GLU A 66 15.05 15.85 -19.44
CA GLU A 66 16.02 16.24 -20.48
C GLU A 66 15.87 17.71 -20.87
N ALA A 67 14.63 18.23 -20.96
CA ALA A 67 14.36 19.65 -21.26
C ALA A 67 14.98 20.61 -20.23
N ILE A 68 15.20 20.16 -19.00
CA ILE A 68 15.87 20.93 -17.94
C ILE A 68 17.38 20.62 -17.82
N GLY A 69 17.93 19.83 -18.75
CA GLY A 69 19.37 19.58 -18.86
C GLY A 69 19.90 18.36 -18.10
N LEU A 70 19.05 17.45 -17.60
CA LEU A 70 19.50 16.23 -16.94
C LEU A 70 19.67 15.10 -17.96
N GLN A 71 20.77 14.35 -17.87
CA GLN A 71 20.89 13.10 -18.62
C GLN A 71 20.19 11.97 -17.84
N VAL A 72 19.12 11.46 -18.43
CA VAL A 72 18.25 10.46 -17.80
C VAL A 72 18.06 9.26 -18.73
N VAL A 73 17.89 8.09 -18.15
CA VAL A 73 17.67 6.84 -18.87
C VAL A 73 16.44 6.15 -18.32
N MET A 74 15.56 5.72 -19.22
CA MET A 74 14.46 4.83 -18.89
C MET A 74 14.97 3.39 -18.83
N GLN A 75 14.69 2.69 -17.72
CA GLN A 75 14.96 1.27 -17.58
C GLN A 75 13.67 0.51 -17.26
N PRO A 76 13.37 -0.60 -17.95
CA PRO A 76 12.28 -1.48 -17.57
C PRO A 76 12.55 -2.03 -16.17
N GLU A 77 11.58 -1.88 -15.28
CA GLU A 77 11.63 -2.39 -13.93
C GLU A 77 11.38 -3.89 -14.00
N GLN A 78 12.45 -4.64 -14.22
CA GLN A 78 12.40 -6.08 -14.13
C GLN A 78 12.01 -6.40 -12.70
N GLN A 79 10.77 -6.89 -12.50
CA GLN A 79 10.32 -7.39 -11.21
C GLN A 79 11.44 -8.27 -10.69
N ALA A 80 12.10 -7.83 -9.63
CA ALA A 80 12.92 -8.70 -8.84
C ALA A 80 11.96 -9.75 -8.28
N GLN A 81 11.72 -10.81 -9.06
CA GLN A 81 11.42 -12.09 -8.46
C GLN A 81 12.45 -12.24 -7.35
N PRO A 82 12.05 -12.46 -6.10
CA PRO A 82 13.01 -12.79 -5.07
C PRO A 82 13.73 -14.04 -5.58
N SER A 83 14.93 -13.84 -6.13
CA SER A 83 15.74 -14.94 -6.57
C SER A 83 16.09 -15.65 -5.29
N LEU A 84 15.51 -16.83 -5.10
CA LEU A 84 15.89 -17.78 -4.07
C LEU A 84 17.40 -18.13 -4.14
N ALA A 85 18.12 -17.63 -5.14
CA ALA A 85 19.56 -17.65 -5.29
C ALA A 85 20.34 -16.90 -4.18
N SER A 86 19.70 -16.05 -3.35
CA SER A 86 20.36 -15.50 -2.14
C SER A 86 20.21 -16.36 -0.89
N LEU A 87 19.45 -17.46 -0.96
CA LEU A 87 19.40 -18.50 0.07
C LEU A 87 20.24 -19.70 -0.37
N SER A 88 21.53 -19.48 -0.59
CA SER A 88 22.50 -20.57 -0.61
C SER A 88 22.64 -21.11 0.80
N LEU A 89 21.91 -22.17 1.11
CA LEU A 89 22.16 -22.99 2.30
C LEU A 89 23.52 -23.65 2.11
N GLU A 90 24.53 -23.21 2.86
CA GLU A 90 25.71 -24.05 3.08
C GLU A 90 25.23 -25.38 3.70
N PRO A 91 25.65 -26.53 3.16
CA PRO A 91 25.37 -27.82 3.78
C PRO A 91 25.88 -27.77 5.22
N ILE A 92 24.98 -28.06 6.17
CA ILE A 92 25.40 -28.32 7.55
C ILE A 92 26.25 -29.57 7.47
N ASP A 93 27.57 -29.42 7.60
CA ASP A 93 28.47 -30.54 7.83
C ASP A 93 27.92 -31.35 9.00
N ASP A 94 27.64 -32.63 8.73
CA ASP A 94 27.24 -33.64 9.69
C ASP A 94 28.31 -33.77 10.78
N ARG A 95 28.25 -32.89 11.78
CA ARG A 95 28.94 -33.05 13.06
C ARG A 95 28.03 -33.74 14.06
N TYR A 96 27.42 -34.85 13.64
CA TYR A 96 27.21 -35.96 14.57
C TYR A 96 28.56 -36.64 14.75
N ALA A 97 29.35 -36.11 15.68
CA ALA A 97 30.47 -36.85 16.23
C ALA A 97 29.91 -38.11 16.88
N GLN A 98 30.04 -39.23 16.17
CA GLN A 98 30.01 -40.56 16.78
C GLN A 98 31.18 -40.65 17.77
N PRO A 99 30.95 -40.92 19.06
CA PRO A 99 32.00 -41.46 19.90
C PRO A 99 32.19 -42.92 19.51
N GLY A 100 33.44 -43.26 19.22
CA GLY A 100 33.86 -44.55 18.70
C GLY A 100 33.50 -45.73 19.59
N ILE A 101 33.31 -46.85 18.90
CA ILE A 101 33.26 -48.19 19.48
C ILE A 101 34.67 -48.50 19.97
N ASP A 102 34.83 -48.71 21.27
CA ASP A 102 35.94 -49.51 21.79
C ASP A 102 35.43 -50.52 22.81
N SER A 103 36.02 -51.69 22.73
CA SER A 103 35.50 -52.96 23.23
C SER A 103 35.79 -53.13 24.73
N GLY A 104 34.81 -53.64 25.49
CA GLY A 104 35.02 -54.01 26.89
C GLY A 104 33.80 -54.65 27.53
N ASP A 105 33.80 -55.99 27.56
CA ASP A 105 33.08 -56.91 28.45
C ASP A 105 32.05 -56.34 29.45
N SER A 106 30.81 -56.86 29.39
CA SER A 106 30.18 -57.68 30.45
C SER A 106 28.64 -57.69 30.37
N GLN A 107 28.10 -58.90 30.18
CA GLN A 107 26.87 -59.45 30.78
C GLN A 107 25.47 -58.82 30.50
N GLN A 108 24.71 -59.59 29.72
CA GLN A 108 23.33 -60.07 29.96
C GLN A 108 22.45 -59.29 30.97
N THR A 109 21.29 -58.79 30.54
CA THR A 109 19.99 -59.50 30.62
C THR A 109 18.83 -58.64 30.06
N PRO A 110 17.74 -59.27 29.55
CA PRO A 110 16.54 -58.62 29.04
C PRO A 110 15.42 -58.56 30.11
N VAL A 111 14.77 -57.40 30.31
CA VAL A 111 13.51 -57.13 31.04
C VAL A 111 13.31 -55.59 31.02
N ASP A 112 12.16 -54.93 30.95
CA ASP A 112 10.75 -55.27 30.90
C ASP A 112 9.97 -54.03 30.44
N ALA A 113 8.84 -54.24 29.76
CA ALA A 113 7.77 -53.28 29.66
C ALA A 113 7.14 -53.04 31.05
N ALA A 114 6.50 -51.88 31.23
CA ALA A 114 5.69 -51.46 32.37
C ALA A 114 6.42 -50.69 33.50
N ALA A 115 6.48 -49.36 33.33
CA ALA A 115 6.11 -48.38 34.36
C ALA A 115 6.04 -46.96 33.76
N ALA A 116 5.37 -46.80 32.62
CA ALA A 116 5.04 -45.47 32.13
C ALA A 116 3.80 -45.00 32.90
N GLY A 117 3.98 -44.17 33.93
CA GLY A 117 2.87 -43.63 34.70
C GLY A 117 1.83 -43.03 33.75
N ALA A 118 0.60 -43.54 33.81
CA ALA A 118 -0.50 -43.00 33.03
C ALA A 118 -0.75 -41.55 33.49
N ILE A 119 -0.69 -40.61 32.56
CA ILE A 119 -0.97 -39.20 32.79
C ILE A 119 -2.23 -38.79 32.07
N THR A 120 -3.02 -37.95 32.70
CA THR A 120 -4.24 -37.38 32.11
C THR A 120 -3.94 -35.98 31.61
N CYS A 121 -4.24 -35.70 30.33
CA CYS A 121 -4.02 -34.39 29.75
C CYS A 121 -4.93 -33.34 30.41
N PRO A 122 -4.40 -32.27 31.03
CA PRO A 122 -5.21 -31.25 31.72
C PRO A 122 -6.06 -30.38 30.78
N LYS A 123 -5.77 -30.40 29.46
CA LYS A 123 -6.53 -29.62 28.47
C LYS A 123 -7.78 -30.34 27.94
N CYS A 124 -7.69 -31.66 27.74
CA CYS A 124 -8.74 -32.43 27.06
C CYS A 124 -9.22 -33.68 27.82
N GLY A 125 -8.59 -34.03 28.94
CA GLY A 125 -8.96 -35.19 29.76
C GLY A 125 -8.50 -36.55 29.24
N HIS A 126 -7.74 -36.61 28.13
CA HIS A 126 -7.27 -37.87 27.56
C HIS A 126 -6.18 -38.53 28.40
N GLN A 127 -6.33 -39.82 28.72
CA GLN A 127 -5.40 -40.60 29.51
C GLN A 127 -4.42 -41.36 28.60
N GLN A 128 -3.12 -41.15 28.80
CA GLN A 128 -2.05 -41.66 27.95
C GLN A 128 -0.81 -42.02 28.76
N ASN A 129 0.13 -42.74 28.15
CA ASN A 129 1.43 -42.98 28.77
C ASN A 129 2.26 -41.69 28.80
N SER A 130 3.15 -41.55 29.78
CA SER A 130 3.97 -40.34 29.95
C SER A 130 4.73 -39.97 28.67
N SER A 131 4.30 -38.88 28.02
CA SER A 131 4.86 -38.35 26.77
C SER A 131 5.05 -36.83 26.87
N VAL A 132 5.84 -36.24 25.97
CA VAL A 132 6.10 -34.79 25.95
C VAL A 132 4.92 -34.00 25.36
N GLN A 133 4.10 -34.66 24.54
CA GLN A 133 2.97 -34.08 23.80
C GLN A 133 1.74 -34.98 23.89
N CYS A 134 0.57 -34.39 24.10
CA CYS A 134 -0.68 -35.12 24.16
C CYS A 134 -1.02 -35.78 22.81
N GLU A 135 -1.21 -37.10 22.80
CA GLU A 135 -1.56 -37.89 21.61
C GLU A 135 -2.93 -37.52 21.01
N SER A 136 -3.86 -37.01 21.82
CA SER A 136 -5.22 -36.68 21.38
C SER A 136 -5.38 -35.24 20.89
N CYS A 137 -4.76 -34.25 21.55
CA CYS A 137 -4.97 -32.83 21.24
C CYS A 137 -3.70 -32.04 20.89
N GLY A 138 -2.54 -32.71 20.85
CA GLY A 138 -1.27 -32.13 20.38
C GLY A 138 -0.64 -31.08 21.30
N VAL A 139 -1.14 -30.87 22.52
CA VAL A 139 -0.56 -29.89 23.44
C VAL A 139 0.67 -30.44 24.16
N TYR A 140 1.71 -29.62 24.33
CA TYR A 140 2.90 -29.96 25.08
C TYR A 140 2.65 -29.88 26.59
N LEU A 141 2.77 -31.02 27.29
CA LEU A 141 2.35 -31.18 28.69
C LEU A 141 3.15 -30.32 29.68
N HIS A 142 4.40 -29.98 29.35
CA HIS A 142 5.23 -29.09 30.17
C HIS A 142 4.74 -27.63 30.17
N LYS A 143 4.05 -27.18 29.10
CA LYS A 143 3.51 -25.82 29.04
C LYS A 143 2.21 -25.68 29.83
N VAL A 144 1.42 -26.74 29.92
CA VAL A 144 0.10 -26.70 30.58
C VAL A 144 0.21 -26.80 32.10
N LYS A 145 1.25 -27.49 32.63
CA LYS A 145 1.52 -27.53 34.08
C LYS A 145 1.88 -26.15 34.65
N ALA A 146 2.64 -25.34 33.91
CA ALA A 146 3.00 -23.98 34.33
C ALA A 146 1.79 -23.05 34.47
N THR A 147 0.73 -23.26 33.68
CA THR A 147 -0.53 -22.51 33.79
C THR A 147 -1.42 -23.07 34.91
N ALA A 148 -1.45 -24.39 35.10
CA ALA A 148 -2.23 -25.03 36.17
C ALA A 148 -1.69 -24.72 37.58
N GLU A 149 -0.37 -24.54 37.74
CA GLU A 149 0.25 -24.11 39.00
C GLU A 149 -0.04 -22.62 39.31
N GLN A 150 -0.31 -21.80 38.30
CA GLN A 150 -0.74 -20.40 38.47
C GLN A 150 -2.22 -20.29 38.84
N ASP A 151 -3.07 -21.20 38.35
CA ASP A 151 -4.50 -21.26 38.71
C ASP A 151 -4.77 -21.95 40.08
N ALA A 152 -3.82 -22.76 40.58
CA ALA A 152 -3.94 -23.44 41.87
C ALA A 152 -3.63 -22.55 43.10
N GLY A 153 -3.06 -21.36 42.89
CA GLY A 153 -2.77 -20.39 43.95
C GLY A 153 -4.00 -19.60 44.44
N ASP A 154 -5.12 -19.65 43.72
CA ASP A 154 -6.27 -18.75 43.93
C ASP A 154 -7.55 -19.46 44.46
N LYS A 155 -7.42 -20.73 44.87
CA LYS A 155 -8.55 -21.49 45.43
C LYS A 155 -8.17 -22.27 46.69
N ALA A 156 -7.89 -21.55 47.76
CA ALA A 156 -7.76 -22.17 49.08
C ALA A 156 -8.27 -21.28 50.23
N VAL A 157 -9.50 -20.74 50.17
CA VAL A 157 -10.31 -20.49 51.39
C VAL A 157 -11.80 -20.54 51.05
N VAL A 158 -12.45 -21.69 51.21
CA VAL A 158 -13.91 -21.74 51.41
C VAL A 158 -14.23 -22.83 52.42
N GLY A 159 -14.74 -22.42 53.59
CA GLY A 159 -15.39 -23.33 54.52
C GLY A 159 -15.28 -22.94 55.99
N ALA A 160 -16.14 -22.03 56.46
CA ALA A 160 -16.88 -22.21 57.72
C ALA A 160 -17.96 -21.14 57.87
N ALA A 161 -19.21 -21.59 57.93
CA ALA A 161 -20.37 -20.78 58.22
C ALA A 161 -20.38 -20.31 59.69
N GLY A 162 -20.67 -19.03 59.91
CA GLY A 162 -20.97 -18.46 61.22
C GLY A 162 -21.93 -17.28 61.06
N LYS A 163 -23.18 -17.46 61.46
CA LYS A 163 -24.21 -16.41 61.56
C LYS A 163 -23.83 -15.40 62.65
N SER A 164 -23.91 -14.09 62.38
CA SER A 164 -24.61 -13.13 63.26
C SER A 164 -24.75 -11.73 62.63
N SER A 165 -26.01 -11.30 62.50
CA SER A 165 -26.60 -9.98 62.75
C SER A 165 -25.89 -8.65 62.38
N ALA A 166 -26.60 -7.91 61.52
CA ALA A 166 -26.94 -6.48 61.57
C ALA A 166 -25.85 -5.41 61.74
N ALA A 167 -25.66 -4.60 60.69
CA ALA A 167 -25.74 -3.13 60.68
C ALA A 167 -24.84 -2.55 59.56
N GLY A 168 -25.37 -1.60 58.79
CA GLY A 168 -24.58 -0.78 57.87
C GLY A 168 -24.84 -1.07 56.39
N ASP A 169 -26.00 -0.65 55.92
CA ASP A 169 -26.27 -0.42 54.49
C ASP A 169 -25.67 0.95 54.11
N ASP A 170 -24.50 0.93 53.46
CA ASP A 170 -24.11 1.87 52.42
C ASP A 170 -22.89 1.28 51.68
N THR A 171 -23.16 0.26 50.84
CA THR A 171 -22.23 -0.10 49.77
C THR A 171 -22.87 0.36 48.49
N THR A 172 -22.62 1.62 48.18
CA THR A 172 -22.79 2.19 46.85
C THR A 172 -21.96 1.31 45.89
N TRP A 173 -22.64 0.45 45.15
CA TRP A 173 -22.05 -0.27 44.03
C TRP A 173 -21.71 0.77 42.96
N GLU A 174 -20.47 1.28 42.97
CA GLU A 174 -19.94 2.01 41.82
C GLU A 174 -19.98 1.07 40.61
N GLU A 175 -20.97 1.30 39.75
CA GLU A 175 -21.11 0.67 38.45
C GLU A 175 -19.79 0.87 37.68
N PRO A 176 -19.25 -0.15 36.97
CA PRO A 176 -18.01 0.02 36.21
C PRO A 176 -18.18 1.16 35.20
N GLN A 177 -17.55 2.31 35.45
CA GLN A 177 -17.60 3.50 34.59
C GLN A 177 -16.73 3.34 33.34
N ASP A 178 -16.97 2.28 32.58
CA ASP A 178 -16.37 2.05 31.28
C ASP A 178 -17.44 2.19 30.18
N PRO A 179 -17.20 3.04 29.15
CA PRO A 179 -15.98 3.80 28.87
C PRO A 179 -15.91 5.15 29.62
N LYS A 180 -14.69 5.58 29.97
CA LYS A 180 -14.47 6.95 30.46
C LYS A 180 -14.66 7.96 29.32
N PRO A 181 -15.57 8.94 29.43
CA PRO A 181 -15.90 9.85 28.32
C PRO A 181 -14.70 10.67 27.85
N VAL A 182 -13.84 11.10 28.78
CA VAL A 182 -12.60 11.84 28.47
C VAL A 182 -11.67 11.03 27.56
N ALA A 183 -11.57 9.72 27.79
CA ALA A 183 -10.73 8.84 26.98
C ALA A 183 -11.27 8.68 25.56
N ILE A 184 -12.60 8.56 25.40
CA ILE A 184 -13.23 8.45 24.08
C ILE A 184 -13.11 9.75 23.28
N VAL A 185 -13.28 10.90 23.93
CA VAL A 185 -13.09 12.21 23.28
C VAL A 185 -11.64 12.37 22.82
N ALA A 186 -10.66 12.01 23.65
CA ALA A 186 -9.26 12.06 23.27
C ALA A 186 -8.93 11.09 22.13
N ALA A 187 -9.45 9.86 22.17
CA ALA A 187 -9.29 8.88 21.09
C ALA A 187 -9.92 9.36 19.77
N ALA A 188 -11.07 10.05 19.82
CA ALA A 188 -11.70 10.65 18.66
C ALA A 188 -10.86 11.82 18.08
N ALA A 189 -10.26 12.65 18.94
CA ALA A 189 -9.34 13.69 18.49
C ALA A 189 -8.10 13.10 17.79
N VAL A 190 -7.53 12.04 18.36
CA VAL A 190 -6.42 11.30 17.73
C VAL A 190 -6.85 10.70 16.40
N ALA A 191 -8.03 10.09 16.32
CA ALA A 191 -8.59 9.55 15.09
C ALA A 191 -8.68 10.60 13.96
N LEU A 192 -9.10 11.82 14.27
CA LEU A 192 -9.14 12.92 13.28
C LEU A 192 -7.73 13.35 12.86
N VAL A 193 -6.84 13.58 13.83
CA VAL A 193 -5.44 13.98 13.54
C VAL A 193 -4.73 12.93 12.69
N SER A 194 -4.92 11.65 13.01
CA SER A 194 -4.40 10.51 12.26
C SER A 194 -4.88 10.48 10.80
N ALA A 195 -6.16 10.77 10.53
CA ALA A 195 -6.70 10.81 9.17
C ALA A 195 -6.05 11.94 8.33
N TYR A 196 -5.91 13.14 8.91
CA TYR A 196 -5.22 14.25 8.24
C TYR A 196 -3.72 14.02 8.08
N LEU A 197 -3.08 13.38 9.06
CA LEU A 197 -1.67 13.01 8.96
C LEU A 197 -1.45 11.98 7.85
N TRP A 198 -2.35 11.00 7.71
CA TRP A 198 -2.30 10.07 6.60
C TRP A 198 -2.45 10.79 5.25
N LYS A 199 -3.41 11.71 5.12
CA LYS A 199 -3.53 12.58 3.93
C LYS A 199 -2.20 13.27 3.63
N LEU A 200 -1.59 13.93 4.62
CA LEU A 200 -0.33 14.65 4.43
C LEU A 200 0.80 13.73 3.95
N ILE A 201 0.96 12.55 4.57
CA ILE A 201 1.97 11.57 4.19
C ILE A 201 1.74 11.10 2.76
N ALA A 202 0.51 10.71 2.41
CA ALA A 202 0.20 10.19 1.09
C ALA A 202 0.40 11.24 -0.02
N VAL A 203 0.01 12.50 0.23
CA VAL A 203 0.20 13.59 -0.75
C VAL A 203 1.68 13.93 -0.92
N VAL A 204 2.46 13.98 0.17
CA VAL A 204 3.89 14.33 0.08
C VAL A 204 4.75 13.20 -0.49
N THR A 205 4.39 11.95 -0.18
CA THR A 205 5.16 10.77 -0.64
C THR A 205 4.64 10.19 -1.96
N GLU A 206 3.48 10.63 -2.42
CA GLU A 206 2.72 10.04 -3.52
C GLU A 206 2.50 8.52 -3.37
N TYR A 207 2.51 8.03 -2.13
CA TYR A 207 2.45 6.60 -1.85
C TYR A 207 1.50 6.28 -0.69
N GLU A 208 0.63 5.29 -0.90
CA GLU A 208 -0.28 4.78 0.12
C GLU A 208 0.35 3.57 0.81
N VAL A 209 0.87 3.75 2.04
CA VAL A 209 1.38 2.63 2.84
C VAL A 209 0.26 2.09 3.72
N GLY A 210 -0.22 0.87 3.45
CA GLY A 210 -1.25 0.21 4.26
C GLY A 210 -0.89 0.08 5.75
N ILE A 211 0.41 0.04 6.10
CA ILE A 211 0.89 0.00 7.49
C ILE A 211 0.43 1.21 8.32
N VAL A 212 0.13 2.34 7.68
CA VAL A 212 -0.40 3.53 8.35
C VAL A 212 -1.75 3.23 9.00
N ALA A 213 -2.63 2.48 8.33
CA ALA A 213 -3.92 2.09 8.91
C ALA A 213 -3.78 1.27 10.19
N TRP A 214 -2.77 0.39 10.25
CA TRP A 214 -2.45 -0.35 11.48
C TRP A 214 -1.94 0.56 12.60
N ALA A 215 -1.03 1.49 12.28
CA ALA A 215 -0.49 2.46 13.23
C ALA A 215 -1.58 3.39 13.80
N ILE A 216 -2.55 3.82 12.98
CA ILE A 216 -3.72 4.61 13.39
C ILE A 216 -4.53 3.84 14.44
N GLY A 217 -4.84 2.58 14.18
CA GLY A 217 -5.56 1.73 15.12
C GLY A 217 -4.81 1.56 16.45
N GLY A 218 -3.48 1.36 16.39
CA GLY A 218 -2.61 1.31 17.56
C GLY A 218 -2.65 2.61 18.38
N ALA A 219 -2.55 3.77 17.73
CA ALA A 219 -2.58 5.07 18.39
C ALA A 219 -3.92 5.33 19.11
N ILE A 220 -5.04 5.07 18.44
CA ILE A 220 -6.39 5.25 19.00
C ILE A 220 -6.59 4.35 20.23
N GLY A 221 -6.23 3.07 20.12
CA GLY A 221 -6.33 2.12 21.24
C GLY A 221 -5.41 2.51 22.40
N PHE A 222 -4.17 2.91 22.11
CA PHE A 222 -3.20 3.33 23.11
C PHE A 222 -3.67 4.57 23.89
N THR A 223 -4.25 5.57 23.22
CA THR A 223 -4.80 6.76 23.88
C THR A 223 -5.91 6.42 24.87
N ALA A 224 -6.78 5.47 24.55
CA ALA A 224 -7.84 5.04 25.46
C ALA A 224 -7.27 4.38 26.74
N ILE A 225 -6.26 3.52 26.58
CA ILE A 225 -5.57 2.87 27.72
C ILE A 225 -4.80 3.91 28.56
N ALA A 226 -4.10 4.84 27.91
CA ALA A 226 -3.29 5.85 28.60
C ALA A 226 -4.16 6.78 29.49
N LEU A 227 -5.44 6.94 29.15
CA LEU A 227 -6.42 7.68 29.94
C LEU A 227 -7.25 6.76 30.87
N GLY A 228 -6.85 5.51 31.00
CA GLY A 228 -7.38 4.54 31.94
C GLY A 228 -8.77 4.04 31.61
N SER A 229 -9.18 4.06 30.34
CA SER A 229 -10.43 3.44 29.88
C SER A 229 -10.15 2.04 29.36
N VAL A 230 -10.79 1.02 29.93
CA VAL A 230 -10.56 -0.38 29.56
C VAL A 230 -11.88 -1.13 29.60
N GLY A 231 -12.12 -2.01 28.64
CA GLY A 231 -13.27 -2.92 28.66
C GLY A 231 -13.95 -3.03 27.31
N ILE A 232 -14.87 -3.97 27.19
CA ILE A 232 -15.45 -4.34 25.89
C ILE A 232 -16.09 -3.15 25.17
N ARG A 233 -16.79 -2.27 25.91
CA ARG A 233 -17.44 -1.07 25.35
C ARG A 233 -16.39 -0.08 24.81
N THR A 234 -15.30 0.13 25.54
CA THR A 234 -14.16 0.94 25.10
C THR A 234 -13.53 0.35 23.85
N GLY A 235 -13.28 -0.97 23.83
CA GLY A 235 -12.74 -1.67 22.67
C GLY A 235 -13.61 -1.47 21.42
N VAL A 236 -14.93 -1.64 21.52
CA VAL A 236 -15.85 -1.41 20.40
C VAL A 236 -15.78 0.02 19.90
N LEU A 237 -15.80 1.02 20.80
CA LEU A 237 -15.70 2.42 20.42
C LEU A 237 -14.35 2.75 19.75
N CYS A 238 -13.23 2.25 20.28
CA CYS A 238 -11.92 2.40 19.66
C CYS A 238 -11.88 1.76 18.26
N GLY A 239 -12.47 0.58 18.08
CA GLY A 239 -12.57 -0.09 16.80
C GLY A 239 -13.37 0.72 15.76
N VAL A 240 -14.51 1.27 16.16
CA VAL A 240 -15.35 2.13 15.30
C VAL A 240 -14.60 3.41 14.93
N LEU A 241 -13.96 4.08 15.90
CA LEU A 241 -13.17 5.28 15.66
C LEU A 241 -12.00 5.00 14.69
N ALA A 242 -11.32 3.86 14.85
CA ALA A 242 -10.27 3.44 13.94
C ALA A 242 -10.80 3.21 12.53
N LEU A 243 -11.93 2.51 12.38
CA LEU A 243 -12.55 2.30 11.07
C LEU A 243 -12.91 3.64 10.40
N CYS A 244 -13.55 4.55 11.13
CA CYS A 244 -13.91 5.88 10.63
C CYS A 244 -12.68 6.71 10.24
N SER A 245 -11.62 6.67 11.05
CA SER A 245 -10.34 7.35 10.77
C SER A 245 -9.68 6.79 9.51
N ILE A 246 -9.68 5.47 9.35
CA ILE A 246 -9.04 4.80 8.23
C ILE A 246 -9.78 5.08 6.93
N VAL A 247 -11.11 4.87 6.90
CA VAL A 247 -11.95 5.15 5.73
C VAL A 247 -11.94 6.64 5.41
N GLY A 248 -12.05 7.49 6.44
CA GLY A 248 -11.99 8.95 6.28
C GLY A 248 -10.63 9.43 5.77
N GLY A 249 -9.52 8.85 6.25
CA GLY A 249 -8.18 9.12 5.76
C GLY A 249 -8.05 8.80 4.27
N LYS A 250 -8.50 7.61 3.85
CA LYS A 250 -8.48 7.21 2.44
C LYS A 250 -9.35 8.12 1.57
N TYR A 251 -10.54 8.49 2.05
CA TYR A 251 -11.39 9.46 1.37
C TYR A 251 -10.69 10.82 1.19
N LEU A 252 -10.03 11.33 2.23
CA LEU A 252 -9.31 12.60 2.18
C LEU A 252 -8.10 12.58 1.23
N VAL A 253 -7.42 11.44 1.12
CA VAL A 253 -6.34 11.22 0.15
C VAL A 253 -6.89 11.28 -1.27
N GLN A 254 -7.92 10.48 -1.55
CA GLN A 254 -8.54 10.41 -2.87
C GLN A 254 -9.17 11.75 -3.28
N GLN A 255 -9.78 12.48 -2.35
CA GLN A 255 -10.28 13.83 -2.58
C GLN A 255 -9.15 14.80 -2.95
N ALA A 256 -7.98 14.70 -2.32
CA ALA A 256 -6.85 15.59 -2.61
C ALA A 256 -6.31 15.36 -4.02
N PHE A 257 -6.07 14.10 -4.40
CA PHE A 257 -5.63 13.74 -5.74
C PHE A 257 -6.67 14.11 -6.80
N MET A 258 -7.96 13.89 -6.50
CA MET A 258 -9.02 14.24 -7.44
C MET A 258 -9.15 15.74 -7.66
N ASN A 259 -9.01 16.55 -6.61
CA ASN A 259 -9.02 17.99 -6.74
C ASN A 259 -7.82 18.50 -7.56
N GLU A 260 -6.63 17.92 -7.36
CA GLU A 260 -5.44 18.25 -8.15
C GLU A 260 -5.65 17.90 -9.62
N PHE A 261 -6.09 16.68 -9.91
CA PHE A 261 -6.39 16.22 -11.26
C PHE A 261 -7.48 17.06 -11.95
N VAL A 262 -8.59 17.36 -11.26
CA VAL A 262 -9.64 18.22 -11.79
C VAL A 262 -9.11 19.62 -12.06
N SER A 263 -8.22 20.16 -11.22
CA SER A 263 -7.63 21.47 -11.44
C SER A 263 -6.69 21.51 -12.65
N GLU A 264 -5.90 20.44 -12.88
CA GLU A 264 -5.05 20.30 -14.06
C GLU A 264 -5.86 20.20 -15.34
N ILE A 265 -6.88 19.33 -15.33
CA ILE A 265 -7.87 19.23 -16.40
C ILE A 265 -8.46 20.60 -16.66
N GLN A 266 -9.04 21.25 -15.66
CA GLN A 266 -9.70 22.54 -15.85
C GLN A 266 -8.75 23.62 -16.40
N ALA A 267 -7.45 23.56 -16.09
CA ALA A 267 -6.45 24.45 -16.68
C ALA A 267 -6.23 24.16 -18.17
N ALA A 268 -6.14 22.88 -18.55
CA ALA A 268 -6.06 22.44 -19.94
C ALA A 268 -7.33 22.78 -20.74
N PHE A 269 -8.50 22.80 -20.08
CA PHE A 269 -9.80 23.15 -20.67
C PHE A 269 -10.14 24.64 -20.58
N THR A 270 -9.14 25.50 -20.37
CA THR A 270 -9.32 26.94 -20.62
C THR A 270 -9.53 27.19 -22.11
N GLU A 271 -10.16 28.31 -22.48
CA GLU A 271 -10.36 28.69 -23.89
C GLU A 271 -9.02 28.70 -24.66
N GLU A 272 -7.94 29.13 -24.01
CA GLU A 272 -6.58 29.08 -24.53
C GLU A 272 -6.05 27.65 -24.68
N GLY A 273 -6.15 26.81 -23.64
CA GLY A 273 -5.69 25.42 -23.72
C GLY A 273 -6.47 24.56 -24.72
N LEU A 274 -7.77 24.81 -24.90
CA LEU A 274 -8.59 24.17 -25.94
C LEU A 274 -8.22 24.65 -27.34
N ALA A 275 -7.93 25.94 -27.51
CA ALA A 275 -7.44 26.47 -28.78
C ALA A 275 -6.08 25.88 -29.16
N ASP A 276 -5.17 25.72 -28.19
CA ASP A 276 -3.88 25.09 -28.37
C ASP A 276 -4.04 23.61 -28.78
N ALA A 277 -4.83 22.84 -28.03
CA ALA A 277 -5.13 21.43 -28.35
C ALA A 277 -5.79 21.27 -29.73
N TYR A 278 -6.71 22.17 -30.08
CA TYR A 278 -7.29 22.22 -31.42
C TYR A 278 -6.23 22.48 -32.49
N SER A 279 -5.30 23.41 -32.25
CA SER A 279 -4.25 23.75 -33.19
C SER A 279 -3.29 22.58 -33.45
N GLU A 280 -2.90 21.86 -32.40
CA GLU A 280 -2.08 20.65 -32.49
C GLU A 280 -2.81 19.53 -33.26
N GLN A 281 -4.11 19.33 -32.98
CA GLN A 281 -4.91 18.33 -33.69
C GLN A 281 -5.10 18.69 -35.17
N MET A 282 -5.24 19.97 -35.50
CA MET A 282 -5.32 20.42 -36.88
C MET A 282 -3.98 20.33 -37.61
N GLU A 283 -2.87 20.55 -36.91
CA GLU A 283 -1.53 20.36 -37.46
C GLU A 283 -1.29 18.90 -37.81
N SER A 284 -1.59 17.97 -36.90
CA SER A 284 -1.43 16.53 -37.15
C SER A 284 -2.33 16.03 -38.29
N ALA A 285 -3.59 16.47 -38.34
CA ALA A 285 -4.52 16.12 -39.41
C ALA A 285 -4.01 16.60 -40.78
N ARG A 286 -3.51 17.84 -40.86
CA ARG A 286 -2.94 18.38 -42.10
C ARG A 286 -1.66 17.66 -42.49
N TYR A 287 -0.76 17.44 -41.53
CA TYR A 287 0.47 16.71 -41.76
C TYR A 287 0.18 15.31 -42.33
N PHE A 288 -0.77 14.60 -41.72
CA PHE A 288 -1.22 13.30 -42.18
C PHE A 288 -1.72 13.36 -43.64
N ALA A 289 -2.64 14.28 -43.94
CA ALA A 289 -3.25 14.40 -45.26
C ALA A 289 -2.24 14.76 -46.36
N ASP A 290 -1.27 15.63 -46.04
CA ASP A 290 -0.31 16.16 -47.01
C ASP A 290 0.88 15.22 -47.24
N TYR A 291 1.38 14.56 -46.19
CA TYR A 291 2.68 13.87 -46.23
C TYR A 291 2.61 12.36 -46.03
N VAL A 292 1.56 11.80 -45.42
CA VAL A 292 1.51 10.38 -45.10
C VAL A 292 0.79 9.60 -46.20
N GLN A 293 1.53 8.85 -47.01
CA GLN A 293 0.99 8.13 -48.18
C GLN A 293 1.24 6.63 -48.12
N THR A 294 2.29 6.21 -47.41
CA THR A 294 2.72 4.80 -47.34
C THR A 294 2.54 4.23 -45.95
N ASP A 295 2.51 2.89 -45.87
CA ASP A 295 2.40 2.17 -44.60
C ASP A 295 3.58 2.46 -43.66
N ALA A 296 4.78 2.70 -44.21
CA ALA A 296 5.96 3.04 -43.41
C ALA A 296 5.82 4.43 -42.79
N GLU A 297 5.47 5.45 -43.59
CA GLU A 297 5.21 6.81 -43.11
C GLU A 297 4.04 6.83 -42.12
N MET A 298 3.04 5.98 -42.31
CA MET A 298 1.89 5.89 -41.40
C MET A 298 2.28 5.33 -40.03
N ARG A 299 3.17 4.33 -39.98
CA ARG A 299 3.70 3.84 -38.71
C ARG A 299 4.55 4.89 -38.00
N GLU A 300 5.37 5.63 -38.75
CA GLU A 300 6.15 6.75 -38.20
C GLU A 300 5.24 7.83 -37.62
N PHE A 301 4.21 8.23 -38.38
CA PHE A 301 3.18 9.17 -37.93
C PHE A 301 2.46 8.67 -36.67
N MET A 302 2.09 7.38 -36.63
CA MET A 302 1.41 6.81 -35.47
C MET A 302 2.25 6.92 -34.20
N VAL A 303 3.57 6.70 -34.30
CA VAL A 303 4.48 6.82 -33.16
C VAL A 303 4.69 8.29 -32.79
N GLU A 304 4.96 9.16 -33.77
CA GLU A 304 5.24 10.59 -33.55
C GLU A 304 4.06 11.32 -32.88
N TYR A 305 2.84 11.05 -33.34
CA TYR A 305 1.62 11.68 -32.84
C TYR A 305 0.85 10.85 -31.79
N GLY A 306 1.43 9.73 -31.33
CA GLY A 306 0.90 8.98 -30.19
C GLY A 306 -0.38 8.17 -30.45
N TYR A 307 -0.59 7.68 -31.67
CA TYR A 307 -1.68 6.77 -32.03
C TYR A 307 -1.38 5.29 -31.72
N THR A 308 -0.21 4.99 -31.18
CA THR A 308 0.21 3.66 -30.75
C THR A 308 1.07 3.78 -29.49
N GLU A 309 1.12 2.71 -28.69
CA GLU A 309 2.05 2.60 -27.55
C GLU A 309 3.46 2.17 -27.99
N ALA A 310 3.62 1.78 -29.25
CA ALA A 310 4.89 1.37 -29.83
C ALA A 310 5.91 2.53 -29.81
N THR A 311 7.16 2.22 -29.46
CA THR A 311 8.22 3.23 -29.32
C THR A 311 8.99 3.51 -30.62
N ASP A 312 8.86 2.61 -31.59
CA ASP A 312 9.46 2.75 -32.92
C ASP A 312 8.50 2.25 -34.01
N SER A 313 8.66 2.75 -35.23
CA SER A 313 7.76 2.45 -36.34
C SER A 313 7.77 0.98 -36.77
N ASP A 314 8.87 0.25 -36.55
CA ASP A 314 8.98 -1.17 -36.88
C ASP A 314 8.24 -2.06 -35.86
N SER A 315 8.06 -1.57 -34.64
CA SER A 315 7.33 -2.24 -33.56
C SER A 315 5.81 -2.09 -33.65
N VAL A 316 5.31 -1.16 -34.47
CA VAL A 316 3.87 -1.04 -34.76
C VAL A 316 3.42 -2.31 -35.47
N THR A 317 2.41 -2.99 -34.96
CA THR A 317 1.92 -4.25 -35.55
C THR A 317 1.05 -4.00 -36.80
N ASP A 318 0.88 -5.01 -37.65
CA ASP A 318 -0.05 -4.93 -38.79
C ASP A 318 -1.51 -4.77 -38.33
N GLU A 319 -1.83 -5.23 -37.12
CA GLU A 319 -3.15 -5.10 -36.54
C GLU A 319 -3.44 -3.66 -36.11
N GLU A 320 -2.51 -3.01 -35.42
CA GLU A 320 -2.62 -1.59 -35.06
C GLU A 320 -2.67 -0.70 -36.29
N LEU A 321 -1.82 -0.94 -37.29
CA LEU A 321 -1.83 -0.16 -38.53
C LEU A 321 -3.18 -0.31 -39.25
N ARG A 322 -3.72 -1.53 -39.32
CA ARG A 322 -5.04 -1.77 -39.93
C ARG A 322 -6.14 -1.07 -39.15
N PHE A 323 -6.12 -1.14 -37.82
CA PHE A 323 -7.08 -0.42 -36.98
C PHE A 323 -7.00 1.09 -37.24
N PHE A 324 -5.81 1.66 -37.23
CA PHE A 324 -5.60 3.08 -37.50
C PHE A 324 -6.11 3.49 -38.89
N LYS A 325 -5.83 2.68 -39.93
CA LYS A 325 -6.35 2.92 -41.29
C LYS A 325 -7.87 2.91 -41.38
N GLU A 326 -8.52 2.01 -40.65
CA GLU A 326 -9.97 1.82 -40.71
C GLU A 326 -10.73 2.81 -39.82
N GLN A 327 -10.17 3.15 -38.67
CA GLN A 327 -10.84 3.95 -37.65
C GLN A 327 -10.34 5.40 -37.64
N GLU A 328 -9.03 5.64 -37.56
CA GLU A 328 -8.48 6.97 -37.26
C GLU A 328 -8.15 7.80 -38.50
N ALA A 329 -7.47 7.19 -39.48
CA ALA A 329 -7.03 7.86 -40.70
C ALA A 329 -8.18 8.57 -41.47
N PRO A 330 -9.39 8.00 -41.60
CA PRO A 330 -10.51 8.68 -42.24
C PRO A 330 -10.91 9.95 -41.49
N TYR A 331 -10.86 9.96 -40.15
CA TYR A 331 -11.16 11.16 -39.37
C TYR A 331 -10.10 12.24 -39.58
N LEU A 332 -8.81 11.88 -39.59
CA LEU A 332 -7.74 12.86 -39.84
C LEU A 332 -7.88 13.54 -41.21
N VAL A 333 -8.19 12.76 -42.24
CA VAL A 333 -8.44 13.29 -43.58
C VAL A 333 -9.69 14.19 -43.59
N GLU A 334 -10.75 13.80 -42.89
CA GLU A 334 -11.97 14.61 -42.77
C GLU A 334 -11.69 15.93 -42.04
N TYR A 335 -10.98 15.89 -40.90
CA TYR A 335 -10.60 17.08 -40.13
C TYR A 335 -9.73 18.04 -40.95
N ALA A 336 -8.78 17.53 -41.72
CA ALA A 336 -7.92 18.36 -42.57
C ALA A 336 -8.73 19.07 -43.67
N ASN A 337 -9.71 18.38 -44.27
CA ASN A 337 -10.51 18.92 -45.38
C ASN A 337 -11.68 19.79 -44.93
N ASN A 338 -12.27 19.48 -43.77
CA ASN A 338 -13.45 20.15 -43.21
C ASN A 338 -13.18 20.59 -41.77
N PRO A 339 -12.30 21.59 -41.55
CA PRO A 339 -11.97 22.06 -40.21
C PRO A 339 -13.20 22.62 -39.51
N VAL A 340 -13.48 22.09 -38.32
CA VAL A 340 -14.51 22.59 -37.42
C VAL A 340 -14.08 23.95 -36.85
N SER A 341 -15.00 24.85 -36.50
CA SER A 341 -14.58 26.10 -35.84
C SER A 341 -14.02 25.81 -34.44
N VAL A 342 -13.08 26.65 -33.96
CA VAL A 342 -12.52 26.52 -32.60
C VAL A 342 -13.64 26.59 -31.55
N ASP A 343 -14.64 27.44 -31.79
CA ASP A 343 -15.79 27.61 -30.91
C ASP A 343 -16.64 26.32 -30.84
N ASP A 344 -16.92 25.70 -31.99
CA ASP A 344 -17.68 24.44 -32.05
C ASP A 344 -16.89 23.30 -31.42
N PHE A 345 -15.57 23.23 -31.66
CA PHE A 345 -14.68 22.24 -31.05
C PHE A 345 -14.68 22.35 -29.52
N THR A 346 -14.52 23.58 -29.01
CA THR A 346 -14.54 23.90 -27.58
C THR A 346 -15.88 23.50 -26.96
N GLN A 347 -16.99 23.78 -27.65
CA GLN A 347 -18.33 23.43 -27.18
C GLN A 347 -18.56 21.92 -27.14
N MET A 348 -18.11 21.18 -28.15
CA MET A 348 -18.26 19.72 -28.22
C MET A 348 -17.40 19.03 -27.17
N GLN A 349 -16.09 19.32 -27.12
CA GLN A 349 -15.19 18.68 -26.16
C GLN A 349 -15.51 19.07 -24.71
N GLY A 350 -15.82 20.34 -24.46
CA GLY A 350 -16.18 20.81 -23.13
C GLY A 350 -17.43 20.10 -22.58
N ALA A 351 -18.46 19.90 -23.40
CA ALA A 351 -19.70 19.27 -22.98
C ALA A 351 -19.57 17.76 -22.71
N GLU A 352 -18.90 17.04 -23.62
CA GLU A 352 -18.73 15.59 -23.51
C GLU A 352 -17.85 15.23 -22.30
N LEU A 353 -16.78 15.99 -22.08
CA LEU A 353 -15.84 15.73 -21.01
C LEU A 353 -16.42 16.11 -19.64
N VAL A 354 -17.13 17.23 -19.53
CA VAL A 354 -17.88 17.58 -18.31
C VAL A 354 -18.87 16.48 -17.97
N GLN A 355 -19.54 15.90 -18.97
CA GLN A 355 -20.47 14.81 -18.75
C GLN A 355 -19.77 13.52 -18.28
N GLN A 356 -18.58 13.22 -18.79
CA GLN A 356 -17.78 12.07 -18.37
C GLN A 356 -17.29 12.21 -16.93
N PHE A 357 -16.86 13.40 -16.51
CA PHE A 357 -16.37 13.66 -15.15
C PHE A 357 -17.48 13.91 -14.13
N ALA A 358 -18.63 14.46 -14.53
CA ALA A 358 -19.74 14.74 -13.62
C ALA A 358 -20.31 13.48 -12.94
N GLY A 359 -20.10 12.30 -13.54
CA GLY A 359 -20.52 11.02 -12.98
C GLY A 359 -19.53 10.41 -11.97
N PHE A 360 -18.27 10.83 -11.96
CA PHE A 360 -17.24 10.17 -11.17
C PHE A 360 -17.17 10.75 -9.76
N SER A 361 -17.67 10.00 -8.78
CA SER A 361 -17.65 10.41 -7.37
C SER A 361 -16.29 10.11 -6.74
N THR A 362 -15.84 10.97 -5.81
CA THR A 362 -14.72 10.66 -4.91
C THR A 362 -14.90 9.32 -4.20
N TRP A 363 -16.15 8.92 -3.95
CA TRP A 363 -16.44 7.62 -3.34
C TRP A 363 -16.11 6.43 -4.25
N ASP A 364 -16.28 6.58 -5.56
CA ASP A 364 -15.95 5.53 -6.51
C ASP A 364 -14.43 5.39 -6.66
N ALA A 365 -13.70 6.51 -6.65
CA ALA A 365 -12.23 6.51 -6.54
C ALA A 365 -11.74 5.77 -5.28
N VAL A 366 -12.41 5.97 -4.13
CA VAL A 366 -12.09 5.23 -2.89
C VAL A 366 -12.32 3.73 -3.05
N LYS A 367 -13.41 3.31 -3.70
CA LYS A 367 -13.67 1.87 -3.93
C LYS A 367 -12.64 1.25 -4.87
N GLU A 368 -12.33 1.93 -5.96
CA GLU A 368 -11.38 1.42 -6.96
C GLU A 368 -9.96 1.32 -6.39
N SER A 369 -9.58 2.24 -5.52
CA SER A 369 -8.29 2.19 -4.83
C SER A 369 -8.22 1.12 -3.74
N LEU A 370 -9.33 0.48 -3.32
CA LEU A 370 -9.31 -0.52 -2.24
C LEU A 370 -8.79 -1.87 -2.76
N GLY A 371 -7.52 -2.13 -2.52
CA GLY A 371 -6.89 -3.41 -2.81
C GLY A 371 -7.18 -4.47 -1.73
N PRO A 372 -6.99 -5.77 -2.03
CA PRO A 372 -7.06 -6.84 -1.03
C PRO A 372 -6.16 -6.62 0.18
N ILE A 373 -5.00 -5.97 -0.03
CA ILE A 373 -4.04 -5.65 1.03
C ILE A 373 -4.56 -4.56 1.99
N ASP A 374 -5.40 -3.64 1.53
CA ASP A 374 -5.99 -2.61 2.39
C ASP A 374 -6.92 -3.24 3.41
N PHE A 375 -7.72 -4.21 3.00
CA PHE A 375 -8.60 -4.94 3.91
C PHE A 375 -7.81 -5.61 5.04
N LEU A 376 -6.66 -6.23 4.72
CA LEU A 376 -5.78 -6.80 5.74
C LEU A 376 -5.38 -5.74 6.78
N PHE A 377 -4.89 -4.58 6.34
CA PHE A 377 -4.47 -3.53 7.25
C PHE A 377 -5.64 -2.83 7.96
N PHE A 378 -6.83 -2.80 7.38
CA PHE A 378 -8.04 -2.31 8.02
C PHE A 378 -8.40 -3.24 9.19
N PHE A 379 -8.41 -4.55 8.96
CA PHE A 379 -8.65 -5.53 10.02
C PHE A 379 -7.58 -5.47 11.11
N LEU A 380 -6.30 -5.31 10.73
CA LEU A 380 -5.21 -5.15 11.70
C LEU A 380 -5.36 -3.86 12.52
N GLY A 381 -5.67 -2.73 11.90
CA GLY A 381 -5.89 -1.46 12.59
C GLY A 381 -7.08 -1.50 13.54
N VAL A 382 -8.25 -1.90 13.04
CA VAL A 382 -9.48 -2.01 13.84
C VAL A 382 -9.32 -3.05 14.95
N GLY A 383 -8.75 -4.22 14.63
CA GLY A 383 -8.49 -5.28 15.61
C GLY A 383 -7.51 -4.86 16.69
N THR A 384 -6.46 -4.12 16.34
CA THR A 384 -5.49 -3.57 17.30
C THR A 384 -6.16 -2.55 18.23
N ALA A 385 -6.92 -1.59 17.67
CA ALA A 385 -7.65 -0.60 18.45
C ALA A 385 -8.64 -1.26 19.43
N PHE A 386 -9.39 -2.25 18.95
CA PHE A 386 -10.34 -3.01 19.74
C PHE A 386 -9.66 -3.81 20.86
N ARG A 387 -8.60 -4.55 20.55
CA ARG A 387 -7.86 -5.37 21.53
C ARG A 387 -7.25 -4.50 22.62
N LEU A 388 -6.63 -3.38 22.24
CA LEU A 388 -6.06 -2.42 23.19
C LEU A 388 -7.16 -1.86 24.11
N GLY A 389 -8.23 -1.30 23.54
CA GLY A 389 -9.31 -0.73 24.33
C GLY A 389 -10.07 -1.75 25.21
N SER A 390 -10.14 -3.01 24.79
CA SER A 390 -10.86 -4.05 25.54
C SER A 390 -10.06 -4.70 26.66
N THR A 391 -8.75 -4.89 26.46
CA THR A 391 -7.91 -5.64 27.41
C THR A 391 -7.02 -4.77 28.27
N GLY A 392 -6.77 -3.52 27.88
CA GLY A 392 -5.84 -2.63 28.58
C GLY A 392 -4.37 -3.06 28.44
N ARG A 393 -4.07 -4.08 27.61
CA ARG A 393 -2.72 -4.62 27.42
C ARG A 393 -2.18 -4.24 26.05
N ALA A 394 -0.97 -3.68 26.02
CA ALA A 394 -0.26 -3.33 24.80
C ALA A 394 0.43 -4.52 24.09
N GLY A 395 0.07 -5.77 24.42
CA GLY A 395 0.71 -7.00 23.92
C GLY A 395 -0.26 -8.13 23.63
#